data_AF-A0A2S2N640-F1
#
_entry.id   AF-A0A2S2N640-F1
#
_cell.length_a   1.000
_cell.length_b   1.000
_cell.length_c   1.000
_cell.angle_alpha   90.00
_cell.angle_beta   90.00
_cell.angle_gamma   90.00
#
_symmetry.space_group_name_H-M   'P 1'
#
loop_
_entity.id
_entity.type
_entity.pdbx_description
1 polymer ?
#
loop_
_entity_poly.entity_id
_entity_poly.type
_entity_poly.pdbx_seq_one_letter_code
_entity_poly.pdbx_strand_id
1 'polypeptide(L)'
;EELERLRRIEDALAAENGQSMLQPYEFRMEEIETLRYRCRDAMRAVTKQAVREARLRELRQELLNCEKLKVYFEDNPRDLQALRHDRPLHPASVQPHLRHVPDYLGM
;
A
#
# COMPACT_ATOMS: atom_id res chain seq x y z
N GLU A 1 11.20 -27.30 12.09
CA GLU A 1 11.35 -26.44 13.29
C GLU A 1 10.01 -26.03 13.90
N GLU A 2 9.06 -25.45 13.15
CA GLU A 2 7.76 -25.06 13.71
C GLU A 2 6.88 -26.22 14.19
N LEU A 3 6.82 -27.32 13.44
CA LEU A 3 6.05 -28.51 13.81
C LEU A 3 6.53 -29.15 15.12
N GLU A 4 7.84 -29.11 15.40
CA GLU A 4 8.38 -29.57 16.69
C GLU A 4 8.03 -28.62 17.83
N ARG A 5 8.01 -27.31 17.57
CA ARG A 5 7.57 -26.31 18.56
C ARG A 5 6.09 -26.47 18.90
N LEU A 6 5.24 -26.70 17.89
CA LEU A 6 3.82 -26.97 18.08
C LEU A 6 3.59 -28.21 18.94
N ARG A 7 4.30 -29.32 18.66
CA ARG A 7 4.23 -30.54 19.47
C ARG A 7 4.63 -30.30 20.93
N ARG A 8 5.73 -29.58 21.17
CA ARG A 8 6.16 -29.24 22.54
C ARG A 8 5.13 -28.39 23.30
N ILE A 9 4.46 -27.47 22.60
CA ILE A 9 3.39 -26.65 23.18
C ILE A 9 2.15 -27.50 23.49
N GLU A 10 1.77 -28.39 22.58
CA GLU A 10 0.64 -29.29 22.77
C GLU A 10 0.86 -30.23 23.96
N ASP A 11 2.05 -30.85 24.06
CA ASP A 11 2.43 -31.72 25.18
C ASP A 11 2.40 -30.97 26.52
N ALA A 12 2.87 -29.72 26.55
CA ALA A 12 2.87 -28.89 27.75
C ALA A 12 1.44 -28.51 28.20
N LEU A 13 0.56 -28.15 27.25
CA LEU A 13 -0.83 -27.79 27.53
C LEU A 13 -1.67 -29.02 27.92
N ALA A 14 -1.40 -30.19 27.34
CA ALA A 14 -2.06 -31.44 27.67
C ALA A 14 -1.69 -31.96 29.07
N ALA A 15 -0.47 -31.70 29.54
CA ALA A 15 -0.02 -32.08 30.87
C ALA A 15 -0.75 -31.32 32.00
N GLU A 16 -1.20 -30.09 31.75
CA GLU A 16 -1.95 -29.28 32.73
C GLU A 16 -3.45 -29.62 32.79
N ASN A 17 -4.07 -30.00 31.67
CA ASN A 17 -5.54 -30.13 31.58
C ASN A 17 -6.05 -31.48 31.05
N GLY A 18 -5.17 -32.44 30.74
CA GLY A 18 -5.53 -33.80 30.31
C GLY A 18 -6.20 -33.91 28.94
N GLN A 19 -6.28 -32.82 28.17
CA GLN A 19 -6.91 -32.74 26.85
C GLN A 19 -6.08 -31.85 25.90
N SER A 20 -6.00 -32.21 24.62
CA SER A 20 -5.45 -31.32 23.58
C SER A 20 -6.34 -30.08 23.46
N MET A 21 -5.84 -28.94 23.95
CA MET A 21 -6.54 -27.65 23.92
C MET A 21 -6.36 -26.90 22.60
N LEU A 22 -5.43 -27.34 21.75
CA LEU A 22 -5.18 -26.73 20.45
C LEU A 22 -6.23 -27.22 19.46
N GLN A 23 -7.14 -26.33 19.09
CA GLN A 23 -8.09 -26.58 18.01
C GLN A 23 -7.58 -25.91 16.73
N PRO A 24 -7.85 -26.50 15.55
CA PRO A 24 -7.63 -25.82 14.29
C PRO A 24 -8.32 -24.46 14.31
N TYR A 25 -7.60 -23.40 13.96
CA TYR A 25 -8.19 -22.09 13.86
C TYR A 25 -9.21 -22.06 12.71
N GLU A 26 -10.49 -21.94 13.04
CA GLU A 26 -11.55 -21.75 12.06
C GLU A 26 -11.52 -20.31 11.56
N PHE A 27 -10.84 -20.11 10.44
CA PHE A 27 -10.72 -18.80 9.83
C PHE A 27 -12.09 -18.28 9.34
N ARG A 28 -12.61 -17.25 10.00
CA ARG A 28 -13.88 -16.63 9.63
C ARG A 28 -13.65 -15.68 8.45
N MET A 29 -14.08 -16.10 7.27
CA MET A 29 -13.97 -15.31 6.04
C MET A 29 -14.69 -13.95 6.14
N GLU A 30 -15.70 -13.83 7.01
CA GLU A 30 -16.39 -12.58 7.30
C GLU A 30 -15.45 -11.51 7.88
N GLU A 31 -14.42 -11.90 8.63
CA GLU A 31 -13.47 -10.98 9.27
C GLU A 31 -12.52 -10.32 8.25
N ILE A 32 -12.32 -10.95 7.09
CA ILE A 32 -11.50 -10.38 6.00
C ILE A 32 -12.31 -9.63 4.95
N GLU A 33 -13.63 -9.65 5.05
CA GLU A 33 -14.51 -9.07 4.05
C GLU A 33 -14.28 -7.55 3.89
N THR A 34 -13.99 -6.87 5.00
CA THR A 34 -13.59 -5.46 5.00
C THR A 34 -12.28 -5.23 4.24
N LEU A 35 -11.27 -6.08 4.43
CA LEU A 35 -10.01 -5.99 3.70
C LEU A 35 -10.24 -6.20 2.20
N ARG A 36 -11.04 -7.21 1.83
CA ARG A 36 -11.40 -7.52 0.45
C ARG A 36 -12.06 -6.33 -0.25
N TYR A 37 -13.00 -5.66 0.43
CA TYR A 37 -13.66 -4.47 -0.09
C TYR A 37 -12.68 -3.32 -0.31
N ARG A 38 -11.77 -3.08 0.64
CA ARG A 38 -10.75 -2.04 0.54
C ARG A 38 -9.77 -2.27 -0.60
N CYS A 39 -9.31 -3.50 -0.79
CA CYS A 39 -8.46 -3.87 -1.92
C CYS A 39 -9.17 -3.60 -3.25
N ARG A 40 -10.46 -3.93 -3.34
CA ARG A 40 -11.27 -3.67 -4.54
C ARG A 40 -11.42 -2.18 -4.82
N ASP A 41 -11.65 -1.36 -3.80
CA ASP A 41 -11.75 0.09 -3.97
C ASP A 41 -10.42 0.73 -4.34
N ALA A 42 -9.31 0.27 -3.75
CA ALA A 42 -7.97 0.68 -4.15
C ALA A 42 -7.70 0.35 -5.63
N MET A 43 -8.06 -0.86 -6.09
CA MET A 43 -7.92 -1.24 -7.50
C MET A 43 -8.77 -0.36 -8.43
N ARG A 44 -9.99 -0.01 -8.04
CA ARG A 44 -10.87 0.87 -8.83
C ARG A 44 -10.32 2.29 -8.95
N ALA A 45 -9.61 2.77 -7.95
CA ALA A 45 -8.97 4.09 -7.99
C ALA A 45 -7.82 4.16 -9.02
N VAL A 46 -7.19 3.02 -9.35
CA VAL A 46 -6.10 2.93 -10.33
C VAL A 46 -6.67 2.80 -11.73
N THR A 47 -6.90 3.95 -12.39
CA THR A 47 -7.35 3.99 -13.78
C THR A 47 -6.20 4.25 -14.75
N LYS A 48 -6.37 3.94 -16.05
CA LYS A 48 -5.39 4.29 -17.10
C LYS A 48 -5.06 5.78 -17.11
N GLN A 49 -6.06 6.62 -16.84
CA GLN A 49 -5.88 8.07 -16.72
C GLN A 49 -5.01 8.40 -15.51
N ALA A 50 -5.32 7.85 -14.33
CA ALA A 50 -4.52 8.06 -13.12
C ALA A 50 -3.05 7.64 -13.30
N VAL A 51 -2.80 6.53 -14.01
CA VAL A 51 -1.44 6.07 -14.34
C VAL A 51 -0.71 7.05 -15.26
N ARG A 52 -1.38 7.51 -16.32
CA ARG A 52 -0.81 8.50 -17.25
C ARG A 52 -0.50 9.82 -16.53
N GLU A 53 -1.41 10.26 -15.69
CA GLU A 53 -1.29 11.47 -14.88
C GLU A 53 -0.14 11.37 -13.88
N ALA A 54 -0.04 10.26 -13.15
CA ALA A 54 1.06 9.99 -12.23
C ALA A 54 2.42 10.00 -12.94
N ARG A 55 2.53 9.34 -14.09
CA ARG A 55 3.77 9.32 -14.90
C ARG A 55 4.17 10.71 -15.38
N LEU A 56 3.20 11.52 -15.80
CA LEU A 56 3.46 12.88 -16.25
C LEU A 56 3.94 13.77 -15.08
N ARG A 57 3.39 13.57 -13.88
CA ARG A 57 3.85 14.24 -12.66
C ARG A 57 5.30 13.87 -12.33
N GLU A 58 5.63 12.58 -12.37
CA GLU A 58 6.98 12.07 -12.14
C GLU A 58 7.98 12.70 -13.11
N LEU A 59 7.70 12.64 -14.41
CA LEU A 59 8.58 13.23 -15.44
C LEU A 59 8.77 14.73 -15.23
N ARG A 60 7.72 15.48 -14.89
CA ARG A 60 7.85 16.92 -14.57
C ARG A 60 8.75 17.15 -13.37
N GLN A 61 8.60 16.35 -12.31
CA GLN A 61 9.42 16.47 -11.11
C GLN A 61 10.90 16.16 -11.42
N GLU A 62 11.16 15.16 -12.24
CA GLU A 62 12.51 14.85 -12.73
C GLU A 62 13.10 15.99 -13.56
N LEU A 63 12.32 16.58 -14.48
CA LEU A 63 12.77 17.73 -15.28
C LEU A 63 13.17 18.92 -14.40
N LEU A 64 12.38 19.22 -13.36
CA LEU A 64 12.67 20.31 -12.42
C LEU A 64 13.90 20.02 -11.53
N ASN A 65 14.15 18.75 -11.23
CA ASN A 65 15.26 18.33 -10.37
C ASN A 65 16.56 18.06 -11.15
N CYS A 66 16.49 17.89 -12.47
CA CYS A 66 17.63 17.56 -13.31
C CYS A 66 18.60 18.75 -13.41
N GLU A 67 19.83 18.55 -12.94
CA GLU A 67 20.88 19.58 -12.94
C GLU A 67 21.25 20.06 -14.34
N LYS A 68 21.26 19.17 -15.33
CA LYS A 68 21.58 19.49 -16.73
C LYS A 68 20.57 20.45 -17.36
N LEU A 69 19.31 20.39 -16.91
CA LEU A 69 18.22 21.22 -17.40
C LEU A 69 18.12 22.56 -16.66
N LYS A 70 18.75 22.72 -15.49
CA LYS A 70 18.76 23.99 -14.75
C LYS A 70 19.32 25.13 -15.60
N VAL A 71 20.46 24.90 -16.26
CA VAL A 71 21.10 25.87 -17.16
C VAL A 71 20.17 26.25 -18.33
N TYR A 72 19.50 25.26 -18.94
CA TYR A 72 18.53 25.53 -20.00
C TYR A 72 17.37 26.41 -19.53
N PHE A 73 16.89 26.20 -18.30
CA PHE A 73 15.79 27.00 -17.73
C PHE A 73 16.22 28.39 -17.26
N GLU A 74 17.50 28.61 -16.95
CA GLU A 74 18.04 29.96 -16.73
C GLU A 74 17.94 30.80 -18.01
N ASP A 75 18.25 30.20 -19.17
CA ASP A 75 18.11 30.84 -20.48
C ASP A 75 16.65 30.90 -20.99
N ASN A 76 15.78 30.00 -20.52
CA ASN A 76 14.38 29.86 -20.95
C ASN A 76 13.39 29.93 -19.77
N PRO A 77 13.26 31.09 -19.10
CA PRO A 77 12.45 31.22 -17.89
C PRO A 77 10.95 30.99 -18.12
N ARG A 78 10.46 31.19 -19.35
CA ARG A 78 9.07 30.94 -19.73
C ARG A 78 8.70 29.47 -19.67
N ASP A 79 9.62 28.58 -20.04
CA ASP A 79 9.38 27.14 -20.08
C ASP A 79 9.37 26.56 -18.66
N LEU A 80 10.25 27.08 -17.78
CA LEU A 80 10.23 26.79 -16.36
C LEU A 80 8.90 27.23 -15.71
N GLN A 81 8.41 28.40 -16.10
CA GLN A 81 7.16 28.94 -15.59
C GLN A 81 5.96 28.11 -16.07
N ALA A 82 5.95 27.67 -17.34
CA ALA A 82 4.96 26.74 -17.87
C ALA A 82 4.92 25.41 -17.11
N LEU A 83 6.08 24.83 -16.78
CA LEU A 83 6.19 23.60 -15.98
C LEU A 83 5.66 23.76 -14.55
N ARG A 84 5.77 24.95 -13.96
CA ARG A 84 5.32 25.25 -12.58
C ARG A 84 3.84 25.60 -12.47
N HIS A 85 3.23 26.12 -13.53
CA HIS A 85 1.82 26.53 -13.53
C HIS A 85 0.82 25.42 -13.82
N ASP A 86 1.29 24.23 -14.22
CA ASP A 86 0.41 23.09 -14.41
C ASP A 86 -0.29 22.72 -13.10
N ARG A 87 -1.64 22.62 -13.16
CA ARG A 87 -2.47 22.34 -11.99
C ARG A 87 -2.01 21.07 -11.30
N PRO A 88 -2.07 21.00 -9.96
CA PRO A 88 -1.83 19.76 -9.25
C PRO A 88 -2.75 18.68 -9.82
N LEU A 89 -2.13 17.66 -10.42
CA LEU A 89 -2.79 16.41 -10.76
C LEU A 89 -3.38 15.91 -9.46
N HIS A 90 -4.72 15.87 -9.39
CA HIS A 90 -5.39 15.39 -8.20
C HIS A 90 -4.92 13.96 -8.02
N PRO A 91 -4.18 13.63 -6.93
CA PRO A 91 -3.89 12.23 -6.67
C PRO A 91 -5.25 11.51 -6.68
N ALA A 92 -5.31 10.35 -7.34
CA ALA A 92 -6.49 9.50 -7.27
C ALA A 92 -6.92 9.47 -5.79
N SER A 93 -8.15 9.89 -5.49
CA SER A 93 -8.59 10.14 -4.12
C SER A 93 -8.51 8.84 -3.32
N VAL A 94 -7.36 8.58 -2.71
CA VAL A 94 -7.15 7.43 -1.84
C VAL A 94 -7.76 7.83 -0.52
N GLN A 95 -8.90 7.22 -0.20
CA GLN A 95 -9.58 7.51 1.05
C GLN A 95 -8.64 7.14 2.22
N PRO A 96 -8.32 8.07 3.14
CA PRO A 96 -7.28 7.86 4.16
C PRO A 96 -7.48 6.61 5.03
N HIS A 97 -8.73 6.22 5.26
CA HIS A 97 -9.09 5.05 6.05
C HIS A 97 -8.79 3.72 5.35
N LEU A 98 -8.56 3.71 4.03
CA LEU A 98 -8.10 2.53 3.29
C LEU A 98 -6.67 2.12 3.65
N ARG A 99 -5.92 2.94 4.40
CA ARG A 99 -4.55 2.64 4.84
C ARG A 99 -4.48 1.75 6.09
N HIS A 100 -5.46 1.84 6.99
CA HIS A 100 -5.38 1.21 8.31
C HIS A 100 -5.80 -0.26 8.28
N VAL A 101 -4.91 -1.19 7.97
CA VAL A 101 -5.20 -2.64 8.07
C VAL A 101 -5.02 -3.09 9.52
N PRO A 102 -5.95 -3.84 10.12
CA PRO A 102 -5.75 -4.40 11.45
C PRO A 102 -4.49 -5.29 11.52
N ASP A 103 -3.76 -5.23 12.63
CA ASP A 103 -2.48 -5.92 12.81
C ASP A 103 -2.59 -7.44 12.62
N TYR A 104 -3.75 -8.03 12.92
CA TYR A 104 -4.02 -9.47 12.76
C TYR A 104 -4.16 -9.92 11.30
N LEU A 105 -4.26 -9.00 10.32
CA LEU A 105 -4.34 -9.29 8.89
C LEU A 105 -3.07 -8.94 8.11
N GLY A 106 -2.11 -8.25 8.74
CA GLY A 106 -0.84 -7.86 8.14
C GLY A 106 0.30 -8.63 8.78
N MET A 107 0.44 -9.91 8.45
CA MET A 107 1.70 -10.66 8.58
C MET A 107 2.37 -10.77 7.22
#